data_AF-A0A523AU90-F1
#
_entry.id   AF-A0A523AU90-F1
#
_cell.length_a   1.000
_cell.length_b   1.000
_cell.length_c   1.000
_cell.angle_alpha   90.00
_cell.angle_beta   90.00
_cell.angle_gamma   90.00
#
_symmetry.space_group_name_H-M   'P 1'
#
loop_
_entity.id
_entity.type
_entity.pdbx_description
1 polymer ?
#
loop_
_entity_poly.entity_id
_entity_poly.type
_entity_poly.pdbx_seq_one_letter_code
_entity_poly.pdbx_strand_id
1 'polypeptide(L)'
;MLDIDPGQTVTMTVLRWEFGLAVIHPRYPGAPPEKEVTILRIWVPVEQKIEQLRKLGKIPPGGGPAAAGAQLAVPPYWDIAQRRLQEGLKPLLPAPGGKPVTIEVQKIGLPPRAYFSVRVLP
;
A
#
# COMPACT_ATOMS: atom_id res chain seq x y z
N MET A 1 2.47 -5.52 -1.56
CA MET A 1 1.63 -5.11 -0.42
C MET A 1 2.11 -3.75 0.09
N LEU A 2 1.21 -2.89 0.58
CA LEU A 2 1.56 -1.63 1.22
C LEU A 2 2.21 -1.92 2.57
N ASP A 3 3.48 -1.56 2.67
CA ASP A 3 4.29 -1.75 3.87
C ASP A 3 5.00 -0.43 4.20
N ILE A 4 4.51 0.21 5.24
CA ILE A 4 5.03 1.49 5.76
C ILE A 4 5.49 1.29 7.20
N ASP A 5 6.64 1.86 7.51
CA ASP A 5 7.25 1.84 8.84
C ASP A 5 6.67 2.96 9.72
N PRO A 6 6.72 2.83 11.07
CA PRO A 6 6.33 3.92 11.96
C PRO A 6 7.00 5.25 11.61
N GLY A 7 6.21 6.32 11.53
CA GLY A 7 6.66 7.65 11.12
C GLY A 7 6.70 7.87 9.60
N GLN A 8 6.57 6.83 8.79
CA GLN A 8 6.51 6.97 7.34
C GLN A 8 5.11 7.37 6.86
N THR A 9 5.13 8.15 5.78
CA THR A 9 3.96 8.65 5.09
C THR A 9 4.03 8.24 3.63
N VAL A 10 2.89 7.83 3.07
CA VAL A 10 2.70 7.59 1.63
C VAL A 10 1.56 8.44 1.14
N THR A 11 1.78 9.07 -0.02
CA THR A 11 0.71 9.74 -0.76
C THR A 11 0.39 8.94 -2.01
N MET A 12 -0.89 8.70 -2.28
CA MET A 12 -1.34 7.97 -3.46
C MET A 12 -2.56 8.61 -4.10
N THR A 13 -2.55 8.72 -5.42
CA THR A 13 -3.71 9.12 -6.22
C THR A 13 -4.48 7.87 -6.58
N VAL A 14 -5.65 7.71 -5.96
CA VAL A 14 -6.53 6.55 -6.14
C VAL A 14 -7.30 6.70 -7.45
N LEU A 15 -7.00 5.84 -8.41
CA LEU A 15 -7.69 5.80 -9.70
C LEU A 15 -8.96 4.96 -9.64
N ARG A 16 -8.85 3.78 -9.01
CA ARG A 16 -9.94 2.83 -8.75
C ARG A 16 -9.52 1.88 -7.64
N TRP A 17 -10.46 1.10 -7.13
CA TRP A 17 -10.19 0.12 -6.09
C TRP A 17 -11.10 -1.09 -6.20
N GLU A 18 -10.68 -2.20 -5.60
CA GLU A 18 -11.45 -3.44 -5.54
C GLU A 18 -11.11 -4.25 -4.28
N PHE A 19 -12.05 -5.06 -3.81
CA PHE A 19 -11.76 -6.10 -2.82
C PHE A 19 -11.40 -7.41 -3.51
N GLY A 20 -10.43 -8.11 -2.94
CA GLY A 20 -10.06 -9.46 -3.33
C GLY A 20 -9.64 -10.29 -2.13
N LEU A 21 -9.20 -11.50 -2.41
CA LEU A 21 -8.62 -12.41 -1.44
C LEU A 21 -7.16 -12.65 -1.81
N ALA A 22 -6.31 -12.80 -0.80
CA ALA A 22 -4.94 -13.25 -0.99
C ALA A 22 -4.55 -14.24 0.11
N VAL A 23 -3.71 -15.20 -0.25
CA VAL A 23 -3.04 -16.07 0.70
C VAL A 23 -1.81 -15.35 1.22
N ILE A 24 -1.67 -15.31 2.55
CA ILE A 24 -0.48 -14.82 3.24
C ILE A 24 0.17 -15.95 4.05
N HIS A 25 1.48 -15.80 4.29
CA HIS A 25 2.28 -16.70 5.14
C HIS A 25 2.71 -15.93 6.39
N PRO A 26 1.94 -15.98 7.49
CA PRO A 26 2.26 -15.22 8.69
C PRO A 26 3.53 -15.74 9.35
N ARG A 27 4.32 -14.83 9.95
CA ARG A 27 5.67 -15.13 10.49
C ARG A 27 5.75 -15.19 12.02
N TYR A 28 4.64 -15.33 12.73
CA TYR A 28 4.62 -15.40 14.20
C TYR A 28 4.64 -16.86 14.71
N PRO A 29 5.17 -17.13 15.92
CA PRO A 29 5.20 -18.48 16.48
C PRO A 29 3.80 -19.10 16.58
N GLY A 30 3.64 -20.33 16.08
CA GLY A 30 2.36 -21.05 16.07
C GLY A 30 1.38 -20.60 14.97
N ALA A 31 1.80 -19.75 14.03
CA ALA A 31 0.98 -19.38 12.88
C ALA A 31 0.69 -20.61 11.98
N PRO A 32 -0.51 -20.68 11.37
CA PRO A 32 -0.72 -21.62 10.27
C PRO A 32 0.22 -21.28 9.11
N PRO A 33 0.59 -22.27 8.27
CA PRO A 33 1.51 -22.04 7.14
C PRO A 33 0.94 -21.01 6.16
N GLU A 34 -0.38 -21.03 5.97
CA GLU A 34 -1.10 -20.16 5.07
C GLU A 34 -2.40 -19.67 5.72
N LYS A 35 -2.79 -18.45 5.36
CA LYS A 35 -4.07 -17.87 5.73
C LYS A 35 -4.61 -17.02 4.59
N GLU A 36 -5.87 -17.23 4.24
CA GLU A 36 -6.58 -16.32 3.33
C GLU A 36 -7.01 -15.05 4.07
N VAL A 37 -6.75 -13.90 3.47
CA VAL A 37 -7.13 -12.59 4.00
C VAL A 37 -7.76 -11.73 2.90
N THR A 38 -8.72 -10.90 3.31
CA THR A 38 -9.28 -9.87 2.44
C THR A 38 -8.22 -8.80 2.15
N ILE A 39 -8.06 -8.47 0.87
CA ILE A 39 -7.19 -7.40 0.38
C ILE A 39 -8.06 -6.29 -0.18
N LEU A 40 -7.75 -5.05 0.21
CA LEU A 40 -8.15 -3.87 -0.53
C LEU A 40 -7.05 -3.54 -1.53
N ARG A 41 -7.34 -3.64 -2.82
CA ARG A 41 -6.42 -3.27 -3.90
C ARG A 41 -6.75 -1.86 -4.37
N ILE A 42 -5.78 -0.97 -4.31
CA ILE A 42 -5.89 0.43 -4.72
C ILE A 42 -5.01 0.66 -5.94
N TRP A 43 -5.63 0.99 -7.08
CA TRP A 43 -4.92 1.29 -8.32
C TRP A 43 -4.44 2.74 -8.34
N VAL A 44 -3.19 2.93 -8.75
CA VAL A 44 -2.46 4.21 -8.70
C VAL A 44 -1.61 4.40 -9.96
N PRO A 45 -1.24 5.64 -10.33
CA PRO A 45 -0.24 5.86 -11.37
C PRO A 45 1.08 5.17 -11.01
N VAL A 46 1.65 4.40 -11.94
CA VAL A 46 2.84 3.58 -11.67
C VAL A 46 4.06 4.44 -11.34
N GLU A 47 4.20 5.60 -12.00
CA GLU A 47 5.27 6.56 -11.80
C GLU A 47 5.23 7.13 -10.38
N GLN A 48 4.02 7.48 -9.89
CA GLN A 48 3.82 7.94 -8.52
C GLN A 48 4.18 6.83 -7.52
N LYS A 49 3.78 5.59 -7.79
CA LYS A 49 4.11 4.46 -6.93
C LYS A 49 5.61 4.22 -6.84
N ILE A 50 6.32 4.27 -7.96
CA ILE A 50 7.79 4.15 -8.01
C ILE A 50 8.42 5.25 -7.15
N GLU A 51 7.95 6.49 -7.29
CA GLU A 51 8.47 7.62 -6.52
C GLU A 51 8.24 7.44 -5.01
N GLN A 52 7.06 6.98 -4.60
CA GLN A 52 6.78 6.67 -3.21
C GLN A 52 7.67 5.53 -2.69
N LEU A 53 7.87 4.47 -3.47
CA LEU A 53 8.75 3.36 -3.10
C LEU A 53 10.20 3.80 -2.91
N ARG A 54 10.70 4.75 -3.72
CA ARG A 54 12.02 5.36 -3.52
C ARG A 54 12.08 6.16 -2.22
N LYS A 55 11.07 6.99 -1.94
CA LYS A 55 10.98 7.77 -0.69
C LYS A 55 10.96 6.89 0.56
N LEU A 56 10.33 5.72 0.47
CA LEU A 56 10.31 4.72 1.55
C LEU A 56 11.60 3.88 1.64
N GLY A 57 12.58 4.10 0.75
CA GLY A 57 13.80 3.29 0.67
C GLY A 57 13.56 1.84 0.24
N LYS A 58 12.40 1.53 -0.36
CA LYS A 58 12.04 0.17 -0.82
C LYS A 58 12.57 -0.14 -2.23
N ILE A 59 13.08 0.86 -2.94
CA ILE A 59 13.85 0.72 -4.18
C ILE A 59 15.24 1.35 -3.94
N PRO A 60 16.35 0.61 -4.14
CA PRO A 60 17.69 1.13 -3.90
C PRO A 60 18.06 2.26 -4.87
N PRO A 61 18.89 3.23 -4.44
CA PRO A 61 19.44 4.25 -5.32
C PRO A 61 20.31 3.57 -6.41
N GLY A 62 20.07 3.92 -7.68
CA GLY A 62 20.73 3.26 -8.82
C GLY A 62 20.04 2.00 -9.33
N GLY A 63 19.02 1.49 -8.62
CA GLY A 63 18.09 0.46 -9.10
C GLY A 63 17.08 1.01 -10.10
N GLY A 64 17.57 1.64 -11.17
CA GLY A 64 16.78 1.91 -12.36
C GLY A 64 16.66 0.64 -13.23
N PRO A 65 15.85 0.67 -14.30
CA PRO A 65 15.66 -0.44 -15.25
C PRO A 65 16.92 -1.14 -15.80
N ALA A 66 18.10 -0.53 -15.65
CA ALA A 66 19.32 -0.92 -16.35
C ALA A 66 20.24 -1.88 -15.58
N ALA A 67 19.95 -2.23 -14.32
CA ALA A 67 20.74 -3.22 -13.59
C ALA A 67 20.22 -4.65 -13.86
N ALA A 68 20.64 -5.21 -14.99
CA ALA A 68 20.71 -6.64 -15.35
C ALA A 68 19.54 -7.57 -14.95
N GLY A 69 18.69 -7.88 -15.93
CA GLY A 69 18.10 -9.22 -16.10
C GLY A 69 16.66 -9.45 -15.64
N ALA A 70 16.12 -8.65 -14.72
CA ALA A 70 14.72 -8.71 -14.34
C ALA A 70 14.19 -7.30 -14.12
N GLN A 71 13.51 -6.75 -15.12
CA GLN A 71 12.69 -5.56 -14.93
C GLN A 71 11.63 -5.91 -13.88
N LEU A 72 11.84 -5.52 -12.62
CA LEU A 72 10.82 -5.61 -11.58
C LEU A 72 9.65 -4.72 -12.03
N ALA A 73 8.69 -5.32 -12.73
CA ALA A 73 7.48 -4.64 -13.13
C ALA A 73 6.75 -4.24 -11.85
N VAL A 74 6.85 -2.96 -11.48
CA VAL A 74 6.16 -2.44 -10.30
C VAL A 74 4.67 -2.47 -10.61
N PRO A 75 3.86 -3.26 -9.90
CA PRO A 75 2.44 -3.35 -10.22
C PRO A 75 1.78 -1.99 -9.96
N PRO A 76 0.86 -1.50 -10.80
CA PRO A 76 0.25 -0.18 -10.68
C PRO A 76 -0.85 -0.13 -9.60
N TYR A 77 -0.66 -0.85 -8.49
CA TYR A 77 -1.59 -0.92 -7.38
C TYR A 77 -0.91 -1.18 -6.04
N TRP A 78 -1.54 -0.77 -4.95
CA TRP A 78 -1.21 -1.16 -3.58
C TRP A 78 -2.20 -2.20 -3.09
N ASP A 79 -1.69 -3.34 -2.63
CA ASP A 79 -2.49 -4.32 -1.88
C ASP A 79 -2.40 -4.02 -0.38
N ILE A 80 -3.54 -3.84 0.27
CA ILE A 80 -3.64 -3.50 1.69
C ILE A 80 -4.36 -4.64 2.41
N ALA A 81 -3.67 -5.36 3.29
CA ALA A 81 -4.25 -6.45 4.08
C ALA A 81 -4.65 -6.03 5.50
N GLN A 82 -4.14 -4.89 5.98
CA GLN A 82 -4.35 -4.44 7.35
C GLN A 82 -5.79 -3.92 7.51
N ARG A 83 -6.64 -4.67 8.19
CA ARG A 83 -8.08 -4.38 8.36
C ARG A 83 -8.35 -2.93 8.81
N ARG A 84 -7.64 -2.43 9.83
CA ARG A 84 -7.82 -1.05 10.32
C ARG A 84 -7.53 0.01 9.25
N LEU A 85 -6.52 -0.21 8.42
CA LEU A 85 -6.21 0.70 7.31
C LEU A 85 -7.28 0.60 6.22
N GLN A 86 -7.75 -0.60 5.90
CA GLN A 86 -8.87 -0.77 4.98
C GLN A 86 -10.10 0.00 5.47
N GLU A 87 -10.49 -0.15 6.74
CA GLU A 87 -11.63 0.54 7.35
C GLU A 87 -11.48 2.07 7.31
N GLY A 88 -10.28 2.60 7.56
CA GLY A 88 -10.02 4.03 7.46
C GLY A 88 -10.06 4.56 6.02
N LEU A 89 -9.63 3.78 5.04
CA LEU A 89 -9.60 4.20 3.64
C LEU A 89 -10.98 4.17 2.98
N LYS A 90 -11.80 3.14 3.23
CA LYS A 90 -13.12 2.95 2.61
C LYS A 90 -13.96 4.23 2.43
N PRO A 91 -14.20 5.07 3.46
CA PRO A 91 -15.02 6.26 3.31
C PRO A 91 -14.39 7.36 2.45
N LEU A 92 -13.08 7.29 2.18
CA LEU A 92 -12.33 8.28 1.39
C LEU A 92 -12.12 7.84 -0.06
N LEU A 93 -12.44 6.59 -0.39
CA LEU A 93 -12.23 6.06 -1.73
C LEU A 93 -13.27 6.63 -2.71
N PRO A 94 -12.89 6.88 -3.97
CA PRO A 94 -13.83 7.38 -4.96
C PRO A 94 -14.87 6.31 -5.27
N ALA A 95 -16.09 6.74 -5.57
CA ALA A 95 -17.10 5.86 -6.13
C ALA A 95 -16.60 5.25 -7.47
N PRO A 96 -17.10 4.09 -7.89
CA PRO A 96 -16.79 3.54 -9.22
C PRO A 96 -17.06 4.58 -10.33
N GLY A 97 -16.06 4.85 -11.16
CA GLY A 97 -16.13 5.88 -12.22
C GLY A 97 -16.02 7.33 -11.70
N GLY A 98 -15.82 7.54 -10.40
CA GLY A 98 -15.60 8.84 -9.80
C GLY A 98 -14.25 9.45 -10.18
N LYS A 99 -14.07 10.74 -9.85
CA LYS A 99 -12.79 11.43 -10.06
C LYS A 99 -11.71 10.82 -9.16
N PRO A 100 -10.46 10.73 -9.63
CA PRO A 100 -9.36 10.32 -8.77
C PRO A 100 -9.23 11.24 -7.55
N VAL A 101 -8.86 10.65 -6.41
CA VAL A 101 -8.62 11.38 -5.16
C VAL A 101 -7.22 11.10 -4.67
N THR A 102 -6.55 12.12 -4.16
CA THR A 102 -5.22 11.95 -3.56
C THR A 102 -5.38 11.74 -2.06
N ILE A 103 -4.89 10.61 -1.56
CA ILE A 103 -4.96 10.23 -0.15
C ILE A 103 -3.55 10.15 0.41
N GLU A 104 -3.37 10.73 1.58
CA GLU A 104 -2.19 10.53 2.42
C GLU A 104 -2.49 9.49 3.50
N VAL A 105 -1.56 8.54 3.66
CA VAL A 105 -1.57 7.51 4.70
C VAL A 105 -0.29 7.64 5.51
N GLN A 106 -0.40 7.78 6.82
CA GLN A 106 0.73 7.80 7.74
C GLN A 106 0.57 6.71 8.80
N LYS A 107 1.65 5.99 9.11
CA LYS A 107 1.68 5.07 10.25
C LYS A 107 2.23 5.79 11.47
N ILE A 108 1.41 5.94 12.51
CA ILE A 108 1.74 6.69 13.72
C ILE A 108 1.94 5.73 14.89
N GLY A 109 2.99 5.99 15.67
CA GLY A 109 3.31 5.23 16.88
C GLY A 109 3.98 3.88 16.63
N LEU A 110 4.41 3.24 17.72
CA LEU A 110 5.08 1.94 17.69
C LEU A 110 4.10 0.80 18.01
N PRO A 111 4.30 -0.42 17.47
CA PRO A 111 3.55 -1.59 17.91
C PRO A 111 3.66 -1.78 19.45
N PRO A 112 2.59 -2.25 20.13
CA PRO A 112 1.26 -2.62 19.63
C PRO A 112 0.28 -1.43 19.50
N ARG A 113 0.70 -0.21 19.84
CA ARG A 113 -0.14 1.01 19.82
C ARG A 113 -0.15 1.73 18.46
N ALA A 114 0.53 1.19 17.46
CA ALA A 114 0.57 1.78 16.13
C ALA A 114 -0.83 1.86 15.51
N TYR A 115 -1.13 2.98 14.87
CA TYR A 115 -2.35 3.22 14.12
C TYR A 115 -2.06 3.94 12.80
N PHE A 116 -3.08 4.09 11.97
CA PHE A 116 -2.97 4.79 10.69
C PHE A 116 -3.76 6.09 10.76
N SER A 117 -3.15 7.18 10.32
CA SER A 117 -3.83 8.41 9.95
C SER A 117 -4.08 8.39 8.44
N VAL A 118 -5.29 8.75 8.03
CA VAL A 118 -5.69 8.80 6.63
C VAL A 118 -6.42 10.11 6.37
N ARG A 119 -6.06 10.82 5.29
CA ARG A 119 -6.73 12.06 4.90
C ARG A 119 -6.69 12.27 3.39
N VAL A 120 -7.72 12.91 2.86
CA VAL A 120 -7.74 13.39 1.48
C VAL A 120 -6.91 14.68 1.41
N LEU A 121 -6.05 14.78 0.40
CA LEU A 121 -5.33 16.00 0.07
C LEU A 121 -6.14 16.82 -0.95
N PRO A 122 -6.08 18.16 -0.87
CA PRO A 122 -6.76 19.06 -1.80
C PRO A 122 -6.24 18.93 -3.24
#